data_AF-A0A6L0WSZ9-F1
#
_entry.id   AF-A0A6L0WSZ9-F1
#
_cell.length_a   1.000
_cell.length_b   1.000
_cell.length_c   1.000
_cell.angle_alpha   90.00
_cell.angle_beta   90.00
_cell.angle_gamma   90.00
#
_symmetry.space_group_name_H-M   'P 1'
#
loop_
_entity.id
_entity.type
_entity.pdbx_description
1 polymer ?
#
loop_
_entity_poly.entity_id
_entity_poly.type
_entity_poly.pdbx_seq_one_letter_code
_entity_poly.pdbx_strand_id
1 'polypeptide(L)'
;MTDVEPEKAGEVREQEADTVPLLSGTEVRDPYYQELVALRASLVEAGPRRYADKIRAVEEQMKDRAVQLQRDSERAAAARERVRDALLEQYPFLPKELHGIPLEDLPLRDDDEFVDAEQEHARLAAEPVRSAVTLRAAEDRMRARAEKVADVAAATEEALRERLPFVEVGKVPLRSMGLESWPEFAALLAQLEELAKDPAAAKGPEARRLEKAMVDLAKLRAYDEAAATQCDAVKEADLHERFPFLPEEPVPGVSLVEARVMDDPEFRTLANELVDLRRARRPARRRCAPRRRRWRATLPRWRPRSCARRRRRRRTTRSCRSAWRACR
;
A
#
# COMPACT_ATOMS: atom_id res chain seq x y z
N MET A 1 43.87 52.59 -41.43
CA MET A 1 42.81 52.00 -42.27
C MET A 1 43.28 50.61 -42.64
N THR A 2 42.81 49.50 -42.09
CA THR A 2 41.69 49.15 -41.22
C THR A 2 42.10 47.83 -40.55
N ASP A 3 42.19 47.81 -39.22
CA ASP A 3 42.36 46.56 -38.47
C ASP A 3 41.05 45.77 -38.51
N VAL A 4 41.14 44.51 -38.93
CA VAL A 4 40.03 43.55 -38.98
C VAL A 4 40.06 42.76 -37.67
N GLU A 5 39.08 43.00 -36.81
CA GLU A 5 38.88 42.19 -35.59
C GLU A 5 38.25 40.84 -35.95
N PRO A 6 38.70 39.73 -35.35
CA PRO A 6 38.10 38.41 -35.57
C PRO A 6 36.79 38.25 -34.79
N GLU A 7 35.81 37.64 -35.45
CA GLU A 7 34.48 37.32 -34.94
C GLU A 7 34.54 36.54 -33.61
N LYS A 8 33.92 37.10 -32.56
CA LYS A 8 33.66 36.39 -31.32
C LYS A 8 32.59 35.33 -31.55
N ALA A 9 32.99 34.07 -31.51
CA ALA A 9 32.08 32.93 -31.45
C ALA A 9 31.13 33.09 -30.25
N GLY A 10 29.83 33.03 -30.53
CA GLY A 10 28.79 33.11 -29.52
C GLY A 10 28.92 31.99 -28.50
N GLU A 11 28.92 32.36 -27.23
CA GLU A 11 28.71 31.46 -26.10
C GLU A 11 27.35 30.76 -26.28
N VAL A 12 27.40 29.50 -26.71
CA VAL A 12 26.25 28.61 -26.60
C VAL A 12 26.14 28.26 -25.13
N ARG A 13 25.26 29.00 -24.42
CA ARG A 13 24.76 28.54 -23.12
C ARG A 13 24.08 27.20 -23.35
N GLU A 14 24.76 26.12 -22.98
CA GLU A 14 24.12 24.83 -22.78
C GLU A 14 22.96 25.08 -21.82
N GLN A 15 21.74 24.85 -22.31
CA GLN A 15 20.56 24.82 -21.46
C GLN A 15 20.84 23.73 -20.42
N GLU A 16 21.04 24.15 -19.17
CA GLU A 16 20.97 23.28 -18.01
C GLU A 16 19.66 22.51 -18.15
N ALA A 17 19.78 21.25 -18.58
CA ALA A 17 18.65 20.36 -18.67
C ALA A 17 18.03 20.33 -17.28
N ASP A 18 16.76 20.72 -17.19
CA ASP A 18 15.90 20.59 -16.01
C ASP A 18 16.23 19.28 -15.30
N THR A 19 17.12 19.37 -14.32
CA THR A 19 17.34 18.32 -13.36
C THR A 19 16.15 18.43 -12.43
N VAL A 20 15.03 17.85 -12.86
CA VAL A 20 13.93 17.52 -11.97
C VAL A 20 14.59 16.92 -10.73
N PRO A 21 14.47 17.56 -9.55
CA PRO A 21 15.16 17.10 -8.36
C PRO A 21 14.79 15.64 -8.16
N LEU A 22 15.74 14.75 -8.45
CA LEU A 22 15.63 13.32 -8.19
C LEU A 22 15.66 13.19 -6.68
N LEU A 23 14.48 13.35 -6.07
CA LEU A 23 14.12 12.96 -4.71
C LEU A 23 15.33 12.86 -3.78
N SER A 24 15.92 14.02 -3.45
CA SER A 24 16.99 14.07 -2.45
C SER A 24 16.38 13.68 -1.10
N GLY A 25 16.63 12.44 -0.66
CA GLY A 25 16.43 12.05 0.74
C GLY A 25 15.40 10.95 1.03
N THR A 26 14.70 10.39 0.05
CA THR A 26 13.85 9.21 0.28
C THR A 26 14.46 7.99 -0.40
N GLU A 27 14.96 7.04 0.38
CA GLU A 27 15.40 5.74 -0.14
C GLU A 27 14.23 5.07 -0.88
N VAL A 28 14.29 5.01 -2.21
CA VAL A 28 13.30 4.32 -3.03
C VAL A 28 13.49 2.82 -2.85
N ARG A 29 12.74 2.22 -1.92
CA ARG A 29 12.93 0.80 -1.52
C ARG A 29 12.30 -0.21 -2.50
N ASP A 30 11.99 0.20 -3.73
CA ASP A 30 11.49 -0.67 -4.81
C ASP A 30 12.58 -1.63 -5.32
N PRO A 31 12.36 -2.97 -5.33
CA PRO A 31 13.39 -3.94 -5.72
C PRO A 31 13.96 -3.72 -7.12
N TYR A 32 13.12 -3.38 -8.10
CA TYR A 32 13.56 -3.15 -9.48
C TYR A 32 14.40 -1.87 -9.60
N TYR A 33 13.98 -0.78 -8.93
CA TYR A 33 14.79 0.43 -8.86
C TYR A 33 16.17 0.18 -8.23
N GLN A 34 16.24 -0.62 -7.17
CA GLN A 34 17.51 -1.00 -6.52
C GLN A 34 18.42 -1.81 -7.45
N GLU A 35 17.87 -2.70 -8.29
CA GLU A 35 18.63 -3.39 -9.33
C GLU A 35 19.23 -2.40 -10.35
N LEU A 36 18.48 -1.36 -10.74
CA LEU A 36 18.98 -0.32 -11.64
C LEU A 36 20.09 0.53 -10.99
N VAL A 37 19.96 0.86 -9.70
CA VAL A 37 21.00 1.56 -8.93
C VAL A 37 22.29 0.75 -8.91
N ALA A 38 22.20 -0.55 -8.60
CA ALA A 38 23.36 -1.45 -8.59
C ALA A 38 24.00 -1.57 -9.99
N LEU A 39 23.18 -1.74 -11.03
CA LEU A 39 23.65 -1.80 -12.41
C LEU A 39 24.38 -0.50 -12.82
N ARG A 40 23.83 0.66 -12.46
CA ARG A 40 24.48 1.95 -12.70
C ARG A 40 25.83 2.02 -12.01
N ALA A 41 25.90 1.64 -10.74
CA ALA A 41 27.15 1.64 -9.98
C ALA A 41 28.22 0.76 -10.64
N SER A 42 27.87 -0.47 -11.04
CA SER A 42 28.80 -1.37 -11.73
C SER A 42 29.28 -0.83 -13.08
N LEU A 43 28.42 -0.15 -13.86
CA LEU A 43 28.80 0.46 -15.14
C LEU A 43 29.74 1.66 -14.94
N VAL A 44 29.52 2.46 -13.90
CA VAL A 44 30.38 3.58 -13.54
C VAL A 44 31.76 3.06 -13.12
N GLU A 45 31.82 2.05 -12.25
CA GLU A 45 33.07 1.43 -11.82
C GLU A 45 33.86 0.82 -13.00
N ALA A 46 33.16 0.13 -13.91
CA ALA A 46 33.79 -0.51 -15.07
C ALA A 46 34.31 0.48 -16.14
N GLY A 47 33.97 1.76 -16.04
CA GLY A 47 34.51 2.82 -16.89
C GLY A 47 33.43 3.76 -17.44
N PRO A 48 33.28 4.99 -16.89
CA PRO A 48 32.15 5.87 -17.20
C PRO A 48 32.17 6.37 -18.65
N ARG A 49 33.36 6.62 -19.23
CA ARG A 49 33.48 7.02 -20.64
C ARG A 49 33.14 5.89 -21.60
N ARG A 50 33.54 4.66 -21.28
CA ARG A 50 33.30 3.46 -22.12
C ARG A 50 31.81 3.09 -22.14
N TYR A 51 31.12 3.29 -21.03
CA TYR A 51 29.73 2.90 -20.86
C TYR A 51 28.76 4.07 -20.77
N ALA A 52 29.14 5.27 -21.23
CA ALA A 52 28.35 6.50 -21.11
C ALA A 52 26.90 6.33 -21.61
N ASP A 53 26.70 5.71 -22.78
CA ASP A 53 25.36 5.46 -23.32
C ASP A 53 24.53 4.49 -22.48
N LYS A 54 25.17 3.45 -21.91
CA LYS A 54 24.48 2.48 -21.04
C LYS A 54 24.13 3.11 -19.69
N ILE A 55 25.02 3.90 -19.12
CA ILE A 55 24.79 4.65 -17.88
C ILE A 55 23.58 5.57 -18.08
N ARG A 56 23.58 6.37 -19.16
CA ARG A 56 22.44 7.24 -19.50
C ARG A 56 21.14 6.47 -19.69
N ALA A 57 21.18 5.31 -20.35
CA ALA A 57 19.99 4.48 -20.54
C ALA A 57 19.45 3.87 -19.23
N VAL A 58 20.33 3.55 -18.28
CA VAL A 58 19.95 3.08 -16.94
C VAL A 58 19.38 4.23 -16.11
N GLU A 59 20.02 5.41 -16.15
CA GLU A 59 19.53 6.61 -15.47
C GLU A 59 18.14 7.03 -15.97
N GLU A 60 17.88 6.91 -17.28
CA GLU A 60 16.55 7.17 -17.82
C GLU A 60 15.51 6.15 -17.33
N GLN A 61 15.87 4.85 -17.28
CA GLN A 61 15.00 3.84 -16.68
C GLN A 61 14.72 4.10 -15.20
N MET A 62 15.71 4.60 -14.46
CA MET A 62 15.54 5.00 -13.06
C MET A 62 14.56 6.16 -12.95
N LYS A 63 14.69 7.20 -13.79
CA LYS A 63 13.73 8.33 -13.83
C LYS A 63 12.31 7.86 -14.16
N ASP A 64 12.16 7.04 -15.20
CA ASP A 64 10.87 6.47 -15.61
C ASP A 64 10.24 5.66 -14.46
N ARG A 65 11.04 4.83 -13.79
CA ARG A 65 10.58 4.03 -12.64
C ARG A 65 10.19 4.91 -11.46
N ALA A 66 10.94 5.97 -11.16
CA ALA A 66 10.60 6.91 -10.09
C ALA A 66 9.27 7.63 -10.36
N VAL A 67 9.04 8.08 -11.60
CA VAL A 67 7.76 8.67 -12.03
C VAL A 67 6.62 7.65 -11.92
N GLN A 68 6.86 6.39 -12.30
CA GLN A 68 5.86 5.34 -12.14
C GLN A 68 5.51 5.10 -10.68
N LEU A 69 6.51 4.99 -9.79
CA LEU A 69 6.29 4.78 -8.35
C LEU A 69 5.51 5.94 -7.72
N GLN A 70 5.80 7.18 -8.13
CA GLN A 70 5.06 8.35 -7.68
C GLN A 70 3.59 8.29 -8.12
N ARG A 71 3.31 7.94 -9.38
CA ARG A 71 1.93 7.76 -9.86
C ARG A 71 1.22 6.63 -9.14
N ASP A 72 1.91 5.52 -8.89
CA ASP A 72 1.34 4.39 -8.15
C ASP A 72 1.02 4.81 -6.69
N SER A 73 1.86 5.65 -6.07
CA SER A 73 1.60 6.27 -4.76
C SER A 73 0.33 7.12 -4.77
N GLU A 74 0.18 8.02 -5.74
CA GLU A 74 -1.00 8.88 -5.89
C GLU A 74 -2.28 8.06 -6.13
N ARG A 75 -2.21 7.02 -6.97
CA ARG A 75 -3.33 6.11 -7.24
C ARG A 75 -3.74 5.32 -5.99
N ALA A 76 -2.77 4.85 -5.22
CA ALA A 76 -3.04 4.16 -3.95
C ALA A 76 -3.67 5.10 -2.91
N ALA A 77 -3.18 6.35 -2.81
CA ALA A 77 -3.77 7.36 -1.93
C ALA A 77 -5.22 7.66 -2.32
N ALA A 78 -5.49 7.83 -3.62
CA ALA A 78 -6.85 8.03 -4.13
C ALA A 78 -7.75 6.80 -3.89
N ALA A 79 -7.22 5.57 -3.92
CA ALA A 79 -7.98 4.38 -3.57
C ALA A 79 -8.37 4.35 -2.10
N ARG A 80 -7.43 4.65 -1.20
CA ARG A 80 -7.73 4.75 0.24
C ARG A 80 -8.77 5.83 0.54
N GLU A 81 -8.68 6.97 -0.13
CA GLU A 81 -9.67 8.04 -0.01
C GLU A 81 -11.07 7.59 -0.42
N ARG A 82 -11.21 6.84 -1.52
CA ARG A 82 -12.53 6.32 -1.92
C ARG A 82 -13.11 5.33 -0.90
N VAL A 83 -12.28 4.45 -0.34
CA VAL A 83 -12.72 3.54 0.74
C VAL A 83 -13.24 4.33 1.94
N ARG A 84 -12.49 5.35 2.39
CA ARG A 84 -12.93 6.22 3.47
C ARG A 84 -14.23 6.96 3.13
N ASP A 85 -14.33 7.52 1.94
CA ASP A 85 -15.51 8.27 1.53
C ASP A 85 -16.75 7.35 1.47
N ALA A 86 -16.58 6.11 0.97
CA ALA A 86 -17.64 5.09 1.01
C ALA A 86 -18.06 4.73 2.45
N LEU A 87 -17.10 4.61 3.39
CA LEU A 87 -17.40 4.38 4.81
C LEU A 87 -18.16 5.56 5.43
N LEU A 88 -17.83 6.80 5.05
CA LEU A 88 -18.53 7.99 5.54
C LEU A 88 -19.92 8.15 4.93
N GLU A 89 -20.13 7.70 3.70
CA GLU A 89 -21.46 7.61 3.09
C GLU A 89 -22.32 6.55 3.77
N GLN A 90 -21.72 5.40 4.13
CA GLN A 90 -22.38 4.33 4.87
C GLN A 90 -22.68 4.74 6.33
N TYR A 91 -21.78 5.48 6.95
CA TYR A 91 -21.86 5.89 8.36
C TYR A 91 -21.72 7.42 8.51
N PRO A 92 -22.71 8.20 8.04
CA PRO A 92 -22.63 9.67 8.06
C PRO A 92 -22.59 10.26 9.48
N PHE A 93 -22.95 9.45 10.48
CA PHE A 93 -22.87 9.82 11.88
C PHE A 93 -21.48 9.58 12.51
N LEU A 94 -20.58 8.80 11.89
CA LEU A 94 -19.21 8.60 12.38
C LEU A 94 -18.27 9.70 11.87
N PRO A 95 -17.29 10.16 12.68
CA PRO A 95 -16.28 11.09 12.22
C PRO A 95 -15.27 10.39 11.29
N LYS A 96 -14.50 11.20 10.52
CA LYS A 96 -13.42 10.69 9.66
C LYS A 96 -12.31 9.98 10.41
N GLU A 97 -12.08 10.38 11.66
CA GLU A 97 -11.05 9.85 12.53
C GLU A 97 -11.59 9.73 13.97
N LEU A 98 -11.19 8.68 14.67
CA LEU A 98 -11.46 8.47 16.10
C LEU A 98 -10.11 8.28 16.81
N HIS A 99 -9.83 9.09 17.83
CA HIS A 99 -8.54 9.07 18.56
C HIS A 99 -7.31 9.21 17.63
N GLY A 100 -7.45 9.96 16.52
CA GLY A 100 -6.40 10.13 15.51
C GLY A 100 -6.17 8.90 14.62
N ILE A 101 -7.05 7.91 14.68
CA ILE A 101 -7.05 6.73 13.81
C ILE A 101 -8.09 6.95 12.69
N PRO A 102 -7.69 6.88 11.40
CA PRO A 102 -8.63 6.92 10.28
C PRO A 102 -9.71 5.86 10.38
N LEU A 103 -10.94 6.20 9.97
CA LEU A 103 -12.08 5.28 10.03
C LEU A 103 -11.81 3.98 9.25
N GLU A 104 -11.14 4.08 8.10
CA GLU A 104 -10.72 2.95 7.26
C GLU A 104 -9.65 2.05 7.90
N ASP A 105 -8.94 2.54 8.93
CA ASP A 105 -7.91 1.79 9.65
C ASP A 105 -8.45 1.17 10.97
N LEU A 106 -9.73 1.37 11.30
CA LEU A 106 -10.36 0.78 12.48
C LEU A 106 -10.98 -0.59 12.15
N PRO A 107 -10.77 -1.62 12.99
CA PRO A 107 -11.32 -2.95 12.78
C PRO A 107 -12.80 -3.05 13.19
N LEU A 108 -13.64 -2.09 12.77
CA LEU A 108 -15.06 -2.04 13.13
C LEU A 108 -15.83 -3.28 12.63
N ARG A 109 -15.36 -3.90 11.55
CA ARG A 109 -15.95 -5.12 10.96
C ARG A 109 -15.59 -6.40 11.70
N ASP A 110 -14.50 -6.39 12.47
CA ASP A 110 -14.11 -7.52 13.33
C ASP A 110 -14.79 -7.44 14.71
N ASP A 111 -15.60 -6.40 14.93
CA ASP A 111 -16.28 -6.13 16.18
C ASP A 111 -17.75 -6.57 16.11
N ASP A 112 -18.06 -7.72 16.74
CA ASP A 112 -19.39 -8.33 16.72
C ASP A 112 -20.49 -7.35 17.20
N GLU A 113 -20.22 -6.52 18.22
CA GLU A 113 -21.19 -5.56 18.74
C GLU A 113 -21.49 -4.43 17.73
N PHE A 114 -20.47 -3.92 17.03
CA PHE A 114 -20.66 -2.92 15.99
C PHE A 114 -21.42 -3.52 14.80
N VAL A 115 -21.08 -4.74 14.38
CA VAL A 115 -21.75 -5.46 13.29
C VAL A 115 -23.22 -5.75 13.64
N ASP A 116 -23.52 -6.16 14.87
CA ASP A 116 -24.89 -6.38 15.33
C ASP A 116 -25.70 -5.07 15.34
N ALA A 117 -25.09 -3.97 15.79
CA ALA A 117 -25.72 -2.64 15.77
C ALA A 117 -25.93 -2.11 14.34
N GLU A 118 -25.00 -2.38 13.41
CA GLU A 118 -25.16 -2.08 11.99
C GLU A 118 -26.36 -2.84 11.40
N GLN A 119 -26.49 -4.13 11.70
CA GLN A 119 -27.65 -4.92 11.25
C GLN A 119 -28.96 -4.42 11.85
N GLU A 120 -28.97 -4.01 13.12
CA GLU A 120 -30.13 -3.37 13.75
C GLU A 120 -30.48 -2.07 13.01
N HIS A 121 -29.49 -1.21 12.75
CA HIS A 121 -29.65 0.06 12.03
C HIS A 121 -30.20 -0.15 10.63
N ALA A 122 -29.68 -1.12 9.87
CA ALA A 122 -30.17 -1.44 8.53
C ALA A 122 -31.63 -1.91 8.55
N ARG A 123 -32.02 -2.74 9.52
CA ARG A 123 -33.43 -3.15 9.72
C ARG A 123 -34.30 -1.97 10.12
N LEU A 124 -33.81 -1.09 11.00
CA LEU A 124 -34.50 0.12 11.44
C LEU A 124 -34.75 1.08 10.27
N ALA A 125 -33.75 1.28 9.41
CA ALA A 125 -33.80 2.18 8.26
C ALA A 125 -34.73 1.66 7.14
N ALA A 126 -34.86 0.34 7.00
CA ALA A 126 -35.73 -0.28 6.00
C ALA A 126 -37.24 -0.22 6.35
N GLU A 127 -37.60 0.05 7.61
CA GLU A 127 -38.99 0.13 8.04
C GLU A 127 -39.50 1.58 7.98
N PRO A 128 -40.41 1.92 7.05
CA PRO A 128 -40.83 3.30 6.79
C PRO A 128 -41.62 3.96 7.94
N VAL A 129 -41.99 3.21 8.99
CA VAL A 129 -42.83 3.67 10.11
C VAL A 129 -42.03 3.86 11.40
N ARG A 130 -40.71 3.63 11.39
CA ARG A 130 -39.89 3.75 12.60
C ARG A 130 -39.68 5.20 13.01
N SER A 131 -39.73 5.45 14.32
CA SER A 131 -39.43 6.76 14.88
C SER A 131 -37.95 7.08 14.65
N ALA A 132 -37.67 8.28 14.14
CA ALA A 132 -36.30 8.79 14.01
C ALA A 132 -35.48 8.66 15.31
N VAL A 133 -36.16 8.61 16.47
CA VAL A 133 -35.54 8.39 17.79
C VAL A 133 -34.90 7.00 17.90
N THR A 134 -35.56 5.94 17.45
CA THR A 134 -35.00 4.58 17.52
C THR A 134 -33.82 4.38 16.56
N LEU A 135 -33.85 5.05 15.40
CA LEU A 135 -32.73 5.04 14.47
C LEU A 135 -31.52 5.78 15.06
N ARG A 136 -31.74 7.00 15.57
CA ARG A 136 -30.69 7.77 16.27
C ARG A 136 -30.09 7.01 17.46
N ALA A 137 -30.93 6.31 18.23
CA ALA A 137 -30.44 5.49 19.33
C ALA A 137 -29.53 4.33 18.85
N ALA A 138 -29.80 3.74 17.69
CA ALA A 138 -28.89 2.75 17.09
C ALA A 138 -27.60 3.41 16.58
N GLU A 139 -27.68 4.58 15.94
CA GLU A 139 -26.50 5.36 15.50
C GLU A 139 -25.61 5.75 16.69
N ASP A 140 -26.19 6.16 17.83
CA ASP A 140 -25.46 6.48 19.04
C ASP A 140 -24.77 5.25 19.65
N ARG A 141 -25.39 4.06 19.58
CA ARG A 141 -24.74 2.80 19.98
C ARG A 141 -23.58 2.45 19.05
N MET A 142 -23.75 2.60 17.74
CA MET A 142 -22.68 2.37 16.76
C MET A 142 -21.51 3.35 16.98
N ARG A 143 -21.81 4.63 17.23
CA ARG A 143 -20.79 5.65 17.59
C ARG A 143 -20.05 5.25 18.87
N ALA A 144 -20.77 4.96 19.94
CA ALA A 144 -20.17 4.58 21.22
C ALA A 144 -19.33 3.30 21.10
N ARG A 145 -19.74 2.35 20.25
CA ARG A 145 -18.93 1.15 20.00
C ARG A 145 -17.69 1.46 19.16
N ALA A 146 -17.80 2.29 18.13
CA ALA A 146 -16.67 2.72 17.34
C ALA A 146 -15.62 3.48 18.17
N GLU A 147 -16.05 4.35 19.09
CA GLU A 147 -15.18 5.02 20.07
C GLU A 147 -14.43 3.99 20.94
N LYS A 148 -15.13 2.99 21.49
CA LYS A 148 -14.49 1.91 22.26
C LYS A 148 -13.48 1.10 21.44
N VAL A 149 -13.79 0.80 20.17
CA VAL A 149 -12.86 0.10 19.28
C VAL A 149 -11.61 0.94 19.06
N ALA A 150 -11.77 2.24 18.86
CA ALA A 150 -10.65 3.17 18.71
C ALA A 150 -9.82 3.31 20.00
N ASP A 151 -10.46 3.37 21.18
CA ASP A 151 -9.78 3.36 22.48
C ASP A 151 -8.91 2.11 22.63
N VAL A 152 -9.45 0.92 22.33
CA VAL A 152 -8.70 -0.35 22.40
C VAL A 152 -7.53 -0.34 21.42
N ALA A 153 -7.73 0.16 20.19
CA ALA A 153 -6.67 0.27 19.20
C ALA A 153 -5.56 1.24 19.63
N ALA A 154 -5.91 2.39 20.22
CA ALA A 154 -4.98 3.38 20.74
C ALA A 154 -4.19 2.84 21.94
N ALA A 155 -4.87 2.24 22.92
CA ALA A 155 -4.23 1.63 24.09
C ALA A 155 -3.30 0.47 23.69
N THR A 156 -3.68 -0.34 22.70
CA THR A 156 -2.82 -1.41 22.17
C THR A 156 -1.54 -0.85 21.55
N GLU A 157 -1.66 0.23 20.77
CA GLU A 157 -0.53 0.89 20.15
C GLU A 157 0.40 1.53 21.21
N GLU A 158 -0.17 2.18 22.23
CA GLU A 158 0.58 2.77 23.35
C GLU A 158 1.34 1.69 24.14
N ALA A 159 0.66 0.61 24.52
CA ALA A 159 1.29 -0.52 25.21
C ALA A 159 2.44 -1.14 24.40
N LEU A 160 2.31 -1.20 23.07
CA LEU A 160 3.40 -1.66 22.19
C LEU A 160 4.58 -0.69 22.20
N ARG A 161 4.35 0.63 22.22
CA ARG A 161 5.42 1.65 22.30
C ARG A 161 6.14 1.62 23.65
N GLU A 162 5.41 1.43 24.75
CA GLU A 162 6.00 1.29 26.07
C GLU A 162 6.88 0.05 26.19
N ARG A 163 6.42 -1.08 25.63
CA ARG A 163 7.16 -2.35 25.66
C ARG A 163 8.33 -2.39 24.67
N LEU A 164 8.23 -1.65 23.56
CA LEU A 164 9.23 -1.62 22.50
C LEU A 164 9.71 -0.18 22.23
N PRO A 165 10.27 0.53 23.23
CA PRO A 165 10.63 1.94 23.10
C PRO A 165 11.76 2.18 22.09
N PHE A 166 12.53 1.14 21.75
CA PHE A 166 13.60 1.18 20.77
C PHE A 166 13.13 0.91 19.33
N VAL A 167 11.87 0.48 19.11
CA VAL A 167 11.34 0.15 17.79
C VAL A 167 10.62 1.35 17.18
N GLU A 168 11.30 2.03 16.25
CA GLU A 168 10.72 3.13 15.47
C GLU A 168 10.63 2.75 13.98
N VAL A 169 9.41 2.70 13.45
CA VAL A 169 9.09 2.16 12.10
C VAL A 169 8.18 3.08 11.28
N GLY A 170 8.53 4.36 11.24
CA GLY A 170 7.89 5.34 10.36
C GLY A 170 6.39 5.48 10.62
N LYS A 171 5.58 5.45 9.54
CA LYS A 171 4.12 5.67 9.60
C LYS A 171 3.29 4.41 9.78
N VAL A 172 3.91 3.22 9.81
CA VAL A 172 3.17 1.97 10.00
C VAL A 172 2.93 1.77 11.49
N PRO A 173 1.67 1.64 11.94
CA PRO A 173 1.41 1.41 13.36
C PRO A 173 1.98 0.08 13.86
N LEU A 174 2.49 0.04 15.08
CA LEU A 174 3.05 -1.20 15.65
C LEU A 174 1.98 -2.30 15.74
N ARG A 175 0.72 -1.92 16.05
CA ARG A 175 -0.40 -2.87 16.17
C ARG A 175 -0.71 -3.63 14.87
N SER A 176 -0.43 -3.04 13.70
CA SER A 176 -0.70 -3.71 12.41
C SER A 176 0.40 -4.69 11.99
N MET A 177 1.59 -4.58 12.58
CA MET A 177 2.74 -5.38 12.16
C MET A 177 2.76 -6.80 12.75
N GLY A 178 2.07 -7.03 13.86
CA GLY A 178 2.00 -8.34 14.52
C GLY A 178 3.37 -8.86 14.97
N LEU A 179 4.27 -7.95 15.40
CA LEU A 179 5.66 -8.25 15.75
C LEU A 179 5.79 -9.37 16.79
N GLU A 180 4.98 -9.33 17.85
CA GLU A 180 5.05 -10.32 18.93
C GLU A 180 4.59 -11.72 18.50
N SER A 181 3.76 -11.82 17.46
CA SER A 181 3.34 -13.10 16.88
C SER A 181 4.34 -13.65 15.87
N TRP A 182 5.43 -12.92 15.60
CA TRP A 182 6.48 -13.31 14.67
C TRP A 182 7.59 -14.06 15.42
N PRO A 183 7.80 -15.37 15.18
CA PRO A 183 8.68 -16.20 16.03
C PRO A 183 10.11 -15.66 16.16
N GLU A 184 10.68 -15.15 15.08
CA GLU A 184 12.03 -14.60 15.06
C GLU A 184 12.16 -13.35 15.93
N PHE A 185 11.16 -12.46 15.90
CA PHE A 185 11.12 -11.26 16.75
C PHE A 185 10.85 -11.63 18.21
N ALA A 186 9.87 -12.53 18.45
CA ALA A 186 9.52 -13.00 19.79
C ALA A 186 10.71 -13.68 20.49
N ALA A 187 11.52 -14.45 19.76
CA ALA A 187 12.71 -15.09 20.31
C ALA A 187 13.78 -14.06 20.75
N LEU A 188 13.95 -12.97 20.01
CA LEU A 188 14.87 -11.89 20.39
C LEU A 188 14.33 -11.08 21.57
N LEU A 189 13.03 -10.80 21.60
CA LEU A 189 12.38 -10.13 22.73
C LEU A 189 12.56 -10.95 24.01
N ALA A 190 12.35 -12.27 23.96
CA ALA A 190 12.55 -13.14 25.11
C ALA A 190 14.01 -13.16 25.61
N GLN A 191 15.00 -13.12 24.69
CA GLN A 191 16.41 -12.99 25.07
C GLN A 191 16.71 -11.64 25.74
N LEU A 192 16.12 -10.56 25.23
CA LEU A 192 16.28 -9.22 25.80
C LEU A 192 15.64 -9.12 27.19
N GLU A 193 14.45 -9.70 27.38
CA GLU A 193 13.77 -9.79 28.68
C GLU A 193 14.56 -10.62 29.70
N GLU A 194 15.19 -11.72 29.27
CA GLU A 194 16.07 -12.51 30.14
C GLU A 194 17.30 -11.70 30.56
N LEU A 195 17.93 -11.01 29.61
CA LEU A 195 19.10 -10.18 29.84
C LEU A 195 18.79 -8.94 30.70
N ALA A 196 17.55 -8.44 30.65
CA ALA A 196 17.08 -7.34 31.46
C ALA A 196 16.97 -7.67 32.97
N LYS A 197 16.98 -8.95 33.35
CA LYS A 197 16.97 -9.36 34.77
C LYS A 197 18.23 -8.96 35.53
N ASP A 198 19.36 -8.82 34.83
CA ASP A 198 20.59 -8.27 35.38
C ASP A 198 20.78 -6.81 34.92
N PRO A 199 20.76 -5.82 35.83
CA PRO A 199 20.89 -4.41 35.45
C PRO A 199 22.23 -4.05 34.78
N ALA A 200 23.30 -4.81 35.03
CA ALA A 200 24.58 -4.61 34.35
C ALA A 200 24.53 -5.10 32.89
N ALA A 201 23.86 -6.23 32.65
CA ALA A 201 23.69 -6.80 31.33
C ALA A 201 22.65 -6.03 30.50
N ALA A 202 21.57 -5.53 31.12
CA ALA A 202 20.50 -4.78 30.47
C ALA A 202 20.97 -3.58 29.62
N LYS A 203 22.08 -2.93 30.00
CA LYS A 203 22.67 -1.80 29.26
C LYS A 203 23.94 -2.19 28.48
N GLY A 204 24.25 -3.49 28.45
CA GLY A 204 25.44 -4.06 27.83
C GLY A 204 25.41 -4.05 26.30
N PRO A 205 26.54 -4.42 25.66
CA PRO A 205 26.63 -4.50 24.21
C PRO A 205 25.73 -5.59 23.61
N GLU A 206 25.39 -6.63 24.38
CA GLU A 206 24.49 -7.69 23.94
C GLU A 206 23.04 -7.22 23.84
N ALA A 207 22.53 -6.50 24.85
CA ALA A 207 21.23 -5.84 24.78
C ALA A 207 21.09 -4.97 23.52
N ARG A 208 22.09 -4.10 23.28
CA ARG A 208 22.11 -3.22 22.09
C ARG A 208 22.14 -3.98 20.77
N ARG A 209 22.79 -5.15 20.72
CA ARG A 209 22.80 -6.00 19.53
C ARG A 209 21.43 -6.64 19.30
N LEU A 210 20.76 -7.09 20.36
CA LEU A 210 19.40 -7.63 20.30
C LEU A 210 18.41 -6.54 19.88
N GLU A 211 18.44 -5.36 20.51
CA GLU A 211 17.62 -4.20 20.14
C GLU A 211 17.83 -3.85 18.67
N LYS A 212 19.09 -3.74 18.20
CA LYS A 212 19.38 -3.47 16.79
C LYS A 212 18.80 -4.54 15.86
N ALA A 213 18.97 -5.82 16.19
CA ALA A 213 18.42 -6.92 15.39
C ALA A 213 16.88 -6.85 15.34
N MET A 214 16.24 -6.53 16.46
CA MET A 214 14.79 -6.32 16.53
C MET A 214 14.34 -5.11 15.71
N VAL A 215 15.07 -3.99 15.75
CA VAL A 215 14.81 -2.81 14.92
C VAL A 215 14.92 -3.15 13.43
N ASP A 216 15.97 -3.86 13.03
CA ASP A 216 16.17 -4.25 11.62
C ASP A 216 15.04 -5.17 11.13
N LEU A 217 14.64 -6.15 11.95
CA LEU A 217 13.48 -7.01 11.67
C LEU A 217 12.17 -6.21 11.60
N ALA A 218 11.94 -5.29 12.54
CA ALA A 218 10.74 -4.46 12.56
C ALA A 218 10.67 -3.56 11.33
N LYS A 219 11.78 -2.96 10.91
CA LYS A 219 11.88 -2.15 9.67
C LYS A 219 11.63 -2.97 8.41
N LEU A 220 12.03 -4.24 8.39
CA LEU A 220 11.71 -5.14 7.30
C LEU A 220 10.21 -5.46 7.29
N ARG A 221 9.65 -5.80 8.46
CA ARG A 221 8.22 -6.11 8.61
C ARG A 221 7.33 -4.93 8.25
N ALA A 222 7.68 -3.72 8.71
CA ALA A 222 6.97 -2.50 8.37
C ALA A 222 7.00 -2.21 6.87
N TYR A 223 8.14 -2.47 6.21
CA TYR A 223 8.23 -2.34 4.77
C TYR A 223 7.37 -3.38 4.04
N ASP A 224 7.42 -4.65 4.45
CA ASP A 224 6.60 -5.70 3.86
C ASP A 224 5.11 -5.38 4.01
N GLU A 225 4.69 -4.89 5.17
CA GLU A 225 3.32 -4.47 5.44
C GLU A 225 2.93 -3.27 4.57
N ALA A 226 3.73 -2.19 4.57
CA ALA A 226 3.48 -1.02 3.75
C ALA A 226 3.45 -1.36 2.25
N ALA A 227 4.35 -2.22 1.78
CA ALA A 227 4.39 -2.67 0.40
C ALA A 227 3.17 -3.53 0.04
N ALA A 228 2.69 -4.38 0.95
CA ALA A 228 1.47 -5.16 0.76
C ALA A 228 0.25 -4.23 0.66
N THR A 229 0.06 -3.31 1.60
CA THR A 229 -1.06 -2.36 1.55
C THR A 229 -0.99 -1.47 0.32
N GLN A 230 0.21 -1.02 -0.06
CA GLN A 230 0.42 -0.25 -1.29
C GLN A 230 0.05 -1.06 -2.53
N CYS A 231 0.49 -2.32 -2.62
CA CYS A 231 0.16 -3.18 -3.75
C CYS A 231 -1.33 -3.45 -3.86
N ASP A 232 -2.02 -3.67 -2.74
CA ASP A 232 -3.46 -3.91 -2.75
C ASP A 232 -4.23 -2.62 -3.12
N ALA A 233 -3.83 -1.45 -2.61
CA ALA A 233 -4.41 -0.18 -3.02
C ALA A 233 -4.19 0.15 -4.50
N VAL A 234 -3.04 -0.19 -5.09
CA VAL A 234 -2.80 -0.04 -6.55
C VAL A 234 -3.70 -0.98 -7.34
N LYS A 235 -3.88 -2.24 -6.91
CA LYS A 235 -4.80 -3.17 -7.58
C LYS A 235 -6.25 -2.71 -7.46
N GLU A 236 -6.62 -2.15 -6.32
CA GLU A 236 -7.95 -1.56 -6.10
C GLU A 236 -8.17 -0.39 -7.06
N ALA A 237 -7.19 0.51 -7.19
CA ALA A 237 -7.21 1.59 -8.17
C ALA A 237 -7.32 1.08 -9.62
N ASP A 238 -6.56 0.03 -9.98
CA ASP A 238 -6.64 -0.60 -11.31
C ASP A 238 -8.03 -1.17 -11.60
N LEU A 239 -8.65 -1.83 -10.62
CA LEU A 239 -9.99 -2.39 -10.73
C LEU A 239 -11.03 -1.28 -10.87
N HIS A 240 -10.99 -0.24 -10.04
CA HIS A 240 -11.90 0.89 -10.12
C HIS A 240 -11.77 1.68 -11.41
N GLU A 241 -10.56 1.94 -11.90
CA GLU A 241 -10.36 2.61 -13.19
C GLU A 241 -10.93 1.78 -14.34
N ARG A 242 -10.79 0.45 -14.26
CA ARG A 242 -11.34 -0.46 -15.28
C ARG A 242 -12.86 -0.61 -15.15
N PHE A 243 -13.39 -0.63 -13.95
CA PHE A 243 -14.81 -0.89 -13.66
C PHE A 243 -15.39 0.17 -12.71
N PRO A 244 -15.53 1.43 -13.14
CA PRO A 244 -15.94 2.54 -12.27
C PRO A 244 -17.39 2.44 -11.77
N PHE A 245 -18.15 1.47 -12.26
CA PHE A 245 -19.53 1.21 -11.87
C PHE A 245 -19.65 0.14 -10.79
N LEU A 246 -18.55 -0.51 -10.40
CA LEU A 246 -18.57 -1.43 -9.27
C LEU A 246 -18.48 -0.63 -7.96
N PRO A 247 -19.23 -1.03 -6.92
CA PRO A 247 -19.04 -0.47 -5.59
C PRO A 247 -17.64 -0.82 -5.05
N GLU A 248 -17.08 0.05 -4.20
CA GLU A 248 -15.80 -0.21 -3.52
C GLU A 248 -15.84 -1.53 -2.72
N GLU A 249 -17.01 -1.81 -2.12
CA GLU A 249 -17.31 -3.07 -1.44
C GLU A 249 -18.49 -3.80 -2.13
N PRO A 250 -18.24 -4.75 -3.07
CA PRO A 250 -19.30 -5.56 -3.70
C PRO A 250 -20.06 -6.44 -2.71
N VAL A 251 -19.41 -6.82 -1.61
CA VAL A 251 -20.01 -7.48 -0.46
C VAL A 251 -19.58 -6.66 0.76
N PRO A 252 -20.45 -6.39 1.75
CA PRO A 252 -20.08 -5.62 2.92
C PRO A 252 -18.79 -6.14 3.57
N GLY A 253 -17.80 -5.26 3.72
CA GLY A 253 -16.48 -5.57 4.28
C GLY A 253 -15.53 -6.35 3.37
N VAL A 254 -15.84 -6.53 2.08
CA VAL A 254 -14.96 -7.21 1.11
C VAL A 254 -14.69 -6.27 -0.06
N SER A 255 -13.44 -5.82 -0.20
CA SER A 255 -13.01 -4.95 -1.31
C SER A 255 -13.01 -5.67 -2.67
N LEU A 256 -12.90 -4.94 -3.79
CA LEU A 256 -12.82 -5.58 -5.12
C LEU A 256 -11.60 -6.50 -5.24
N VAL A 257 -10.46 -6.11 -4.65
CA VAL A 257 -9.24 -6.95 -4.62
C VAL A 257 -9.47 -8.24 -3.83
N GLU A 258 -10.15 -8.17 -2.68
CA GLU A 258 -10.44 -9.34 -1.86
C GLU A 258 -11.50 -10.26 -2.48
N ALA A 259 -12.52 -9.67 -3.10
CA ALA A 259 -13.57 -10.38 -3.83
C ALA A 259 -13.01 -11.18 -5.02
N ARG A 260 -11.81 -10.84 -5.50
CA ARG A 260 -11.13 -11.52 -6.61
C ARG A 260 -12.01 -11.66 -7.84
N VAL A 261 -12.71 -10.59 -8.19
CA VAL A 261 -13.69 -10.57 -9.29
C VAL A 261 -13.12 -11.08 -10.63
N MET A 262 -11.81 -10.96 -10.84
CA MET A 262 -11.12 -11.45 -12.04
C MET A 262 -10.78 -12.96 -12.03
N ASP A 263 -10.88 -13.64 -10.89
CA ASP A 263 -10.74 -15.10 -10.79
C ASP A 263 -11.97 -15.81 -11.39
N ASP A 264 -13.13 -15.14 -11.41
CA ASP A 264 -14.36 -15.65 -12.02
C ASP A 264 -14.29 -15.65 -13.56
N PRO A 265 -14.54 -16.80 -14.23
CA PRO A 265 -14.46 -16.89 -15.69
C PRO A 265 -15.50 -16.04 -16.44
N GLU A 266 -16.71 -15.93 -15.92
CA GLU A 266 -17.81 -15.20 -16.58
C GLU A 266 -17.54 -13.69 -16.53
N PHE A 267 -17.24 -13.17 -15.34
CA PHE A 267 -16.84 -11.79 -15.14
C PHE A 267 -15.63 -11.43 -16.00
N ARG A 268 -14.61 -12.29 -16.03
CA ARG A 268 -13.41 -12.07 -16.86
C ARG A 268 -13.74 -12.01 -18.35
N THR A 269 -14.73 -12.76 -18.82
CA THR A 269 -15.18 -12.73 -20.22
C THR A 269 -15.83 -11.39 -20.54
N LEU A 270 -16.82 -10.98 -19.73
CA LEU A 270 -17.48 -9.67 -19.84
C LEU A 270 -16.49 -8.50 -19.73
N ALA A 271 -15.51 -8.61 -18.83
CA ALA A 271 -14.47 -7.63 -18.64
C ALA A 271 -13.56 -7.45 -19.87
N ASN A 272 -13.37 -8.49 -20.66
CA ASN A 272 -12.60 -8.40 -21.91
C ASN A 272 -13.45 -7.81 -23.03
N GLU A 273 -14.71 -8.22 -23.15
CA GLU A 273 -15.66 -7.63 -24.09
C GLU A 273 -15.81 -6.12 -23.88
N LEU A 274 -15.90 -5.66 -22.62
CA LEU A 274 -15.95 -4.25 -22.28
C LEU A 274 -14.69 -3.48 -22.74
N VAL A 275 -13.51 -4.10 -22.63
CA VAL A 275 -12.25 -3.51 -23.11
C VAL A 275 -12.26 -3.38 -24.63
N ASP A 276 -12.75 -4.38 -25.34
CA ASP A 276 -12.84 -4.38 -26.80
C ASP A 276 -13.84 -3.34 -27.30
N LEU A 277 -15.01 -3.22 -26.65
CA LEU A 277 -15.99 -2.17 -26.93
C LEU A 277 -15.42 -0.76 -26.70
N ARG A 278 -14.67 -0.54 -25.61
CA ARG A 278 -13.99 0.74 -25.33
C ARG A 278 -12.92 1.07 -26.39
N ARG A 279 -12.19 0.05 -26.87
CA ARG A 279 -11.20 0.21 -27.95
C ARG A 279 -11.87 0.57 -29.28
N ALA A 280 -12.96 -0.11 -29.63
CA ALA A 280 -13.71 0.14 -30.85
C ALA A 280 -14.32 1.55 -30.90
N ARG A 281 -14.72 2.10 -29.74
CA ARG A 281 -15.28 3.46 -29.63
C ARG A 281 -14.24 4.58 -29.71
N ARG A 282 -12.94 4.29 -29.61
CA ARG A 282 -11.90 5.31 -29.80
C ARG A 282 -11.70 5.53 -31.31
N PRO A 283 -12.02 6.73 -31.86
CA PRO A 283 -11.74 7.00 -33.27
C PRO A 283 -10.24 6.83 -33.51
N ALA A 284 -9.89 6.18 -34.62
CA ALA A 284 -8.51 5.99 -35.04
C ALA A 284 -7.85 7.36 -35.24
N ARG A 285 -7.18 7.90 -34.21
CA ARG A 285 -6.26 9.02 -34.39
C ARG A 285 -5.22 8.56 -35.41
N ARG A 286 -5.29 9.12 -36.62
CA ARG A 286 -4.32 8.88 -37.70
C ARG A 286 -2.92 9.10 -37.14
N ARG A 287 -2.20 8.01 -36.88
CA ARG A 287 -0.78 8.06 -36.52
C ARG A 287 0.00 8.32 -37.80
N CYS A 288 0.35 9.57 -38.07
CA CYS A 288 1.56 9.86 -38.83
C CYS A 288 2.74 9.43 -37.94
N ALA A 289 3.36 8.29 -38.26
CA ALA A 289 4.50 7.79 -37.52
C ALA A 289 5.79 8.50 -38.00
N PRO A 290 6.54 9.21 -37.14
CA PRO A 290 7.95 9.44 -37.43
C PRO A 290 8.70 8.13 -37.19
N ARG A 291 9.47 7.69 -38.20
CA ARG A 291 10.39 6.55 -38.13
C ARG A 291 11.40 6.76 -36.98
N ARG A 292 11.14 6.23 -35.80
CA ARG A 292 12.18 6.03 -34.76
C ARG A 292 12.79 4.65 -34.96
N ARG A 293 14.11 4.62 -35.19
CA ARG A 293 14.91 3.39 -35.30
C ARG A 293 14.70 2.57 -34.03
N ARG A 294 14.23 1.34 -34.22
CA ARG A 294 13.89 0.40 -33.15
C ARG A 294 15.17 -0.31 -32.72
N TRP A 295 15.80 0.14 -31.64
CA TRP A 295 16.75 -0.70 -30.94
C TRP A 295 15.95 -1.77 -30.19
N ARG A 296 16.05 -3.04 -30.64
CA ARG A 296 15.57 -4.19 -29.86
C ARG A 296 16.58 -4.44 -28.75
N ALA A 297 16.38 -3.81 -27.60
CA ALA A 297 16.91 -4.35 -26.36
C ALA A 297 15.94 -5.45 -25.89
N THR A 298 16.30 -6.71 -26.13
CA THR A 298 15.71 -7.83 -25.42
C THR A 298 16.18 -7.78 -23.98
N LEU A 299 15.38 -7.19 -23.10
CA LEU A 299 15.47 -7.37 -21.66
C LEU A 299 14.14 -7.95 -21.15
N PRO A 300 14.19 -8.83 -20.13
CA PRO A 300 13.06 -9.68 -19.77
C PRO A 300 11.89 -8.82 -19.31
N ARG A 301 10.70 -9.16 -19.83
CA ARG A 301 9.43 -8.66 -19.33
C ARG A 301 9.33 -9.10 -17.88
N TRP A 302 9.64 -8.20 -16.94
CA TRP A 302 9.54 -8.46 -15.51
C TRP A 302 8.09 -8.81 -15.22
N ARG A 303 7.82 -10.10 -15.03
CA ARG A 303 6.60 -10.55 -14.37
C ARG A 303 6.90 -10.35 -12.90
N PRO A 304 6.06 -9.62 -12.13
CA PRO A 304 6.23 -9.62 -10.69
C PRO A 304 6.32 -11.08 -10.26
N ARG A 305 7.41 -11.44 -9.58
CA ARG A 305 7.43 -12.69 -8.83
C ARG A 305 6.18 -12.60 -7.99
N SER A 306 5.22 -13.45 -8.32
CA SER A 306 4.00 -13.65 -7.56
C SER A 306 4.39 -13.56 -6.10
N CYS A 307 3.82 -12.62 -5.36
CA CYS A 307 3.76 -12.68 -3.91
C CYS A 307 3.18 -14.05 -3.61
N ALA A 308 4.05 -15.04 -3.51
CA ALA A 308 3.69 -16.37 -3.12
C ALA A 308 3.25 -16.17 -1.68
N ARG A 309 1.93 -16.07 -1.50
CA ARG A 309 1.26 -16.16 -0.21
C ARG A 309 1.95 -17.33 0.48
N ARG A 310 2.83 -17.06 1.44
CA ARG A 310 3.12 -18.02 2.49
C ARG A 310 1.76 -18.22 3.15
N ARG A 311 1.07 -19.29 2.77
CA ARG A 311 -0.10 -19.79 3.47
C ARG A 311 0.37 -20.17 4.86
N ARG A 312 0.47 -19.21 5.78
CA ARG A 312 0.30 -19.52 7.20
C ARG A 312 -1.17 -19.88 7.34
N ARG A 313 -1.44 -21.18 7.37
CA ARG A 313 -2.72 -21.71 7.85
C ARG A 313 -2.93 -21.13 9.25
N ARG A 314 -3.71 -20.07 9.40
CA ARG A 314 -4.38 -19.79 10.66
C ARG A 314 -5.36 -20.94 10.85
N ARG A 315 -4.95 -21.95 11.62
CA ARG A 315 -5.89 -22.88 12.25
C ARG A 315 -6.62 -22.06 13.31
N THR A 316 -7.71 -21.41 12.93
CA THR A 316 -8.74 -21.03 13.90
C THR A 316 -9.62 -22.26 14.09
N THR A 317 -9.35 -22.99 15.15
CA THR A 317 -10.34 -23.88 15.76
C THR A 317 -11.47 -23.01 16.30
N ARG A 318 -12.61 -22.97 15.60
CA ARG A 318 -13.91 -22.84 16.27
C ARG A 318 -14.98 -23.50 15.42
N SER A 319 -15.43 -24.63 15.93
CA SER A 319 -16.69 -25.30 15.63
C SER A 319 -17.83 -24.29 15.54
N CYS A 320 -18.63 -24.32 14.47
CA CYS A 320 -20.08 -24.13 14.55
C CYS A 320 -20.81 -24.75 13.34
N ARG A 321 -21.34 -25.95 13.61
CA ARG A 321 -22.62 -26.53 13.16
C ARG A 321 -23.11 -26.20 11.75
N SER A 322 -22.94 -27.21 10.90
CA SER A 322 -23.80 -27.57 9.78
C SER A 322 -25.30 -27.56 10.13
N ALA A 323 -26.09 -26.75 9.42
CA ALA A 323 -27.54 -26.89 9.37
C ALA A 323 -28.14 -26.25 8.11
N TRP A 324 -27.86 -26.78 6.91
CA TRP A 324 -28.74 -26.56 5.74
C TRP A 324 -28.83 -27.85 4.91
N ARG A 325 -29.80 -28.70 5.25
CA ARG A 325 -30.43 -29.63 4.32
C ARG A 325 -31.73 -28.97 3.83
N ALA A 326 -31.92 -29.01 2.51
CA ALA A 326 -33.17 -29.30 1.80
C ALA A 326 -33.46 -28.31 0.66
N CYS A 327 -33.17 -28.76 -0.56
CA CYS A 327 -33.99 -28.47 -1.75
C CYS A 327 -33.81 -29.60 -2.78
N ARG A 328 -34.54 -30.69 -2.55
CA ARG A 328 -35.31 -31.54 -3.47
C ARG A 328 -35.36 -32.98 -2.99
#